data_AF-A0A1W9PSR2-F1
#
_entry.id   AF-A0A1W9PSR2-F1
#
_cell.length_a   1.000
_cell.length_b   1.000
_cell.length_c   1.000
_cell.angle_alpha   90.00
_cell.angle_beta   90.00
_cell.angle_gamma   90.00
#
_symmetry.space_group_name_H-M   'P 1'
#
loop_
_entity.id
_entity.type
_entity.pdbx_description
1 polymer ?
#
loop_
_entity_poly.entity_id
_entity_poly.type
_entity_poly.pdbx_seq_one_letter_code
_entity_poly.pdbx_strand_id
1 'polypeptide(L)'
;MDTTTIAFDPALCAACDTVDCLMKCQHIFFSDIDEARQEKQKINEGRESRVLHECLTCYACQEYCPNGNNPFFLLVERQEQLGLLPAPRPIIAEQLKMMAPKGRIAKTAVSPPVVNMCAFPMLTGSIRGRLFEGASVISGTDIFCNIMWLHFAKNSVIRERVPMAIDNIMSFFLKDSNIDELVCFHDECYGAYTTLAKAYGIDVPFRPVHLFEYINRRLDDMADAIKPINQVIAYQRPCSNRLVPETDAVLDEIFKKIGAIRAPRKYDRQNALCCGGVPRAHQRDEYADELLEKNIQDMLDIKAVYCVFNCPFCMATMGQEVAERGLMPILVSDLVLAALGE
;
A
#
# COMPACT_ATOMS: atom_id res chain seq x y z
N MET A 1 26.95 -4.07 14.87
CA MET A 1 26.43 -5.08 13.92
C MET A 1 25.50 -4.32 12.99
N ASP A 2 25.65 -4.46 11.69
CA ASP A 2 24.90 -3.70 10.68
C ASP A 2 23.44 -4.19 10.66
N THR A 3 22.62 -3.66 11.57
CA THR A 3 21.22 -4.07 11.83
C THR A 3 20.24 -3.58 10.76
N THR A 4 20.72 -3.31 9.54
CA THR A 4 19.90 -2.73 8.46
C THR A 4 19.95 -3.52 7.15
N THR A 5 20.34 -4.79 7.21
CA THR A 5 20.24 -5.70 6.06
C THR A 5 18.90 -6.40 6.05
N ILE A 6 18.29 -6.48 4.88
CA ILE A 6 17.04 -7.22 4.64
C ILE A 6 17.19 -8.70 5.06
N ALA A 7 16.16 -9.24 5.72
CA ALA A 7 16.00 -10.66 5.97
C ALA A 7 15.75 -11.38 4.63
N PHE A 8 16.81 -11.97 4.08
CA PHE A 8 16.78 -12.69 2.82
C PHE A 8 17.72 -13.90 2.88
N ASP A 9 17.22 -15.08 2.51
CA ASP A 9 18.00 -16.31 2.41
C ASP A 9 18.29 -16.64 0.92
N PRO A 10 19.54 -16.50 0.45
CA PRO A 10 19.90 -16.81 -0.93
C PRO A 10 19.71 -18.29 -1.31
N ALA A 11 19.96 -19.22 -0.38
CA ALA A 11 19.83 -20.65 -0.63
C ALA A 11 18.35 -21.04 -0.79
N LEU A 12 17.49 -20.51 0.08
CA LEU A 12 16.03 -20.68 -0.03
C LEU A 12 15.48 -20.07 -1.33
N CYS A 13 16.02 -18.93 -1.76
CA CYS A 13 15.62 -18.30 -3.03
C CYS A 13 16.06 -19.15 -4.24
N ALA A 14 17.30 -19.66 -4.22
CA ALA A 14 17.87 -20.48 -5.29
C ALA A 14 17.13 -21.81 -5.44
N ALA A 15 16.72 -22.44 -4.32
CA ALA A 15 15.98 -23.69 -4.30
C ALA A 15 14.48 -23.56 -4.63
N CYS A 16 13.96 -22.35 -4.87
CA CYS A 16 12.55 -22.16 -5.21
C CYS A 16 12.26 -22.64 -6.65
N ASP A 17 11.47 -23.71 -6.73
CA ASP A 17 11.13 -24.38 -8.00
C ASP A 17 10.19 -23.57 -8.88
N THR A 18 9.18 -22.91 -8.29
CA THR A 18 8.08 -22.26 -9.04
C THR A 18 8.45 -20.89 -9.61
N VAL A 19 9.38 -20.18 -8.96
CA VAL A 19 9.79 -18.82 -9.35
C VAL A 19 8.57 -17.87 -9.47
N ASP A 20 7.54 -18.08 -8.64
CA ASP A 20 6.27 -17.36 -8.69
C ASP A 20 6.43 -15.84 -8.63
N CYS A 21 7.48 -15.36 -7.95
CA CYS A 21 7.83 -13.94 -7.88
C CYS A 21 8.05 -13.29 -9.26
N LEU A 22 8.47 -14.06 -10.27
CA LEU A 22 8.66 -13.60 -11.65
C LEU A 22 7.65 -14.21 -12.62
N MET A 23 7.34 -15.50 -12.49
CA MET A 23 6.40 -16.20 -13.39
C MET A 23 4.97 -15.67 -13.31
N LYS A 24 4.57 -15.09 -12.17
CA LYS A 24 3.26 -14.43 -12.00
C LYS A 24 3.31 -12.92 -12.26
N CYS A 25 4.44 -12.38 -12.73
CA CYS A 25 4.54 -10.96 -13.01
C CYS A 25 3.57 -10.55 -14.14
N GLN A 26 2.75 -9.52 -13.89
CA GLN A 26 1.81 -9.00 -14.88
C GLN A 26 2.43 -7.96 -15.82
N HIS A 27 3.68 -7.57 -15.58
CA HIS A 27 4.37 -6.47 -16.28
C HIS A 27 5.58 -6.92 -17.08
N ILE A 28 6.14 -8.09 -16.77
CA ILE A 28 7.32 -8.64 -17.43
C ILE A 28 6.96 -10.04 -17.90
N PHE A 29 7.13 -10.28 -19.19
CA PHE A 29 6.94 -11.58 -19.80
C PHE A 29 8.24 -12.38 -19.81
N PHE A 30 8.15 -13.63 -19.36
CA PHE A 30 9.19 -14.65 -19.45
C PHE A 30 8.70 -15.77 -20.34
N SER A 31 9.56 -16.24 -21.24
CA SER A 31 9.25 -17.33 -22.17
C SER A 31 9.04 -18.67 -21.45
N ASP A 32 9.82 -18.93 -20.41
CA ASP A 32 9.72 -20.11 -19.56
C ASP A 32 10.30 -19.85 -18.14
N ILE A 33 10.21 -20.88 -17.31
CA ILE A 33 10.69 -20.84 -15.92
C ILE A 33 12.22 -20.76 -15.81
N ASP A 34 12.95 -21.23 -16.82
CA ASP A 34 14.41 -21.24 -16.81
C ASP A 34 14.95 -19.84 -17.10
N GLU A 35 14.34 -19.08 -18.01
CA GLU A 35 14.61 -17.64 -18.19
C GLU A 35 14.37 -16.88 -16.88
N ALA A 36 13.20 -17.07 -16.27
CA ALA A 36 12.87 -16.42 -15.00
C ALA A 36 13.87 -16.80 -13.89
N ARG A 37 14.28 -18.08 -13.81
CA ARG A 37 15.27 -18.54 -12.83
C ARG A 37 16.64 -17.89 -13.04
N GLN A 38 17.08 -17.73 -14.30
CA GLN A 38 18.33 -17.05 -14.63
C GLN A 38 18.30 -15.57 -14.23
N GLU A 39 17.21 -14.85 -14.51
CA GLU A 39 17.06 -13.46 -14.10
C GLU A 39 16.98 -13.30 -12.58
N LYS A 40 16.24 -14.18 -11.89
CA LYS A 40 16.22 -14.24 -10.42
C LYS A 40 17.62 -14.43 -9.84
N GLN A 41 18.42 -15.32 -10.43
CA GLN A 41 19.77 -15.60 -9.94
C GLN A 41 20.70 -14.39 -10.12
N LYS A 42 20.59 -13.67 -11.23
CA LYS A 42 21.33 -12.40 -11.43
C LYS A 42 21.01 -11.40 -10.31
N ILE A 43 19.72 -11.21 -9.97
CA ILE A 43 19.29 -10.33 -8.87
C ILE A 43 19.87 -10.80 -7.52
N ASN A 44 19.79 -12.09 -7.22
CA ASN A 44 20.32 -12.67 -5.97
C ASN A 44 21.80 -12.33 -5.80
N GLU A 45 22.58 -12.48 -6.88
CA GLU A 45 24.02 -12.23 -6.95
C GLU A 45 24.40 -10.74 -7.07
N GLY A 46 23.41 -9.83 -7.15
CA GLY A 46 23.66 -8.39 -7.31
C GLY A 46 24.17 -8.00 -8.70
N ARG A 47 23.89 -8.81 -9.71
CA ARG A 47 24.22 -8.54 -11.11
C ARG A 47 23.05 -7.86 -11.82
N GLU A 48 23.39 -7.18 -12.91
CA GLU A 48 22.44 -6.64 -13.90
C GLU A 48 21.45 -7.73 -14.35
N SER A 49 20.16 -7.38 -14.38
CA SER A 49 19.05 -8.23 -14.83
C SER A 49 18.01 -7.35 -15.51
N ARG A 50 17.37 -7.84 -16.58
CA ARG A 50 16.33 -7.09 -17.30
C ARG A 50 15.17 -6.70 -16.38
N VAL A 51 14.93 -7.52 -15.36
CA VAL A 51 13.90 -7.28 -14.33
C VAL A 51 14.16 -5.99 -13.55
N LEU A 52 15.41 -5.63 -13.31
CA LEU A 52 15.76 -4.38 -12.61
C LEU A 52 15.41 -3.12 -13.43
N HIS A 53 15.28 -3.25 -14.75
CA HIS A 53 14.93 -2.15 -15.65
C HIS A 53 13.43 -2.13 -15.98
N GLU A 54 12.81 -3.28 -16.16
CA GLU A 54 11.43 -3.40 -16.64
C GLU A 54 10.38 -3.34 -15.51
N CYS A 55 10.78 -3.61 -14.27
CA CYS A 55 9.89 -3.71 -13.11
C CYS A 55 9.06 -2.44 -12.90
N LEU A 56 7.73 -2.60 -12.84
CA LEU A 56 6.80 -1.52 -12.50
C LEU A 56 6.81 -1.13 -11.01
N THR A 57 7.56 -1.86 -10.18
CA THR A 57 7.58 -1.72 -8.72
C THR A 57 6.21 -1.89 -8.04
N CYS A 58 5.36 -2.80 -8.52
CA CYS A 58 4.00 -3.00 -8.02
C CYS A 58 3.88 -3.85 -6.73
N TYR A 59 5.00 -4.27 -6.14
CA TYR A 59 5.10 -5.08 -4.92
C TYR A 59 4.59 -6.53 -5.04
N ALA A 60 4.00 -6.91 -6.17
CA ALA A 60 3.30 -8.19 -6.32
C ALA A 60 4.19 -9.42 -6.04
N CYS A 61 5.48 -9.36 -6.39
CA CYS A 61 6.41 -10.45 -6.12
C CYS A 61 6.66 -10.69 -4.62
N GLN A 62 6.40 -9.69 -3.76
CA GLN A 62 6.40 -9.84 -2.31
C GLN A 62 5.27 -10.77 -1.85
N GLU A 63 4.06 -10.60 -2.40
CA GLU A 63 2.90 -11.46 -2.12
C GLU A 63 3.09 -12.85 -2.74
N TYR A 64 3.61 -12.93 -3.97
CA TYR A 64 3.69 -14.20 -4.71
C TYR A 64 4.78 -15.15 -4.21
N CYS A 65 5.72 -14.68 -3.38
CA CYS A 65 6.81 -15.52 -2.91
C CYS A 65 6.27 -16.62 -1.98
N PRO A 66 6.30 -17.91 -2.38
CA PRO A 66 5.77 -18.98 -1.53
C PRO A 66 6.58 -19.18 -0.25
N ASN A 67 7.82 -18.69 -0.24
CA ASN A 67 8.76 -18.83 0.86
C ASN A 67 8.82 -17.59 1.77
N GLY A 68 8.05 -16.54 1.49
CA GLY A 68 8.08 -15.29 2.28
C GLY A 68 9.46 -14.63 2.33
N ASN A 69 10.30 -14.84 1.31
CA ASN A 69 11.73 -14.52 1.34
C ASN A 69 12.04 -13.11 0.80
N ASN A 70 11.15 -12.15 1.00
CA ASN A 70 11.31 -10.73 0.67
C ASN A 70 11.92 -10.37 -0.71
N PRO A 71 11.50 -10.99 -1.83
CA PRO A 71 12.16 -10.80 -3.12
C PRO A 71 11.99 -9.38 -3.68
N PHE A 72 10.89 -8.70 -3.35
CA PHE A 72 10.66 -7.34 -3.83
C PHE A 72 11.63 -6.35 -3.17
N PHE A 73 11.76 -6.41 -1.84
CA PHE A 73 12.68 -5.55 -1.13
C PHE A 73 14.13 -5.78 -1.59
N LEU A 74 14.55 -7.03 -1.83
CA LEU A 74 15.86 -7.32 -2.43
C LEU A 74 16.03 -6.69 -3.82
N LEU A 75 15.02 -6.80 -4.67
CA LEU A 75 15.03 -6.19 -6.01
C LEU A 75 15.29 -4.68 -5.91
N VAL A 76 14.62 -3.99 -4.99
CA VAL A 76 14.79 -2.55 -4.76
C VAL A 76 16.19 -2.23 -4.21
N GLU A 77 16.78 -3.08 -3.35
CA GLU A 77 18.19 -2.95 -2.93
C GLU A 77 19.13 -3.03 -4.13
N ARG A 78 18.91 -3.97 -5.05
CA ARG A 78 19.76 -4.15 -6.23
C ARG A 78 19.64 -2.99 -7.20
N GLN A 79 18.42 -2.50 -7.43
CA GLN A 79 18.22 -1.29 -8.22
C GLN A 79 19.00 -0.12 -7.63
N GLU A 80 18.92 0.10 -6.31
CA GLU A 80 19.63 1.19 -5.65
C GLU A 80 21.16 1.04 -5.71
N GLN A 81 21.68 -0.16 -5.43
CA GLN A 81 23.13 -0.47 -5.44
C GLN A 81 23.75 -0.26 -6.83
N LEU A 82 23.03 -0.61 -7.89
CA LEU A 82 23.47 -0.45 -9.28
C LEU A 82 23.15 0.95 -9.84
N GLY A 83 22.45 1.80 -9.08
CA GLY A 83 22.04 3.13 -9.53
C GLY A 83 20.98 3.12 -10.63
N LEU A 84 20.22 2.03 -10.75
CA LEU A 84 19.13 1.81 -11.69
C LEU A 84 17.85 2.42 -11.11
N LEU A 85 17.58 3.68 -11.45
CA LEU A 85 16.44 4.40 -10.91
C LEU A 85 15.21 4.26 -11.82
N PRO A 86 14.04 3.85 -11.29
CA PRO A 86 12.80 3.75 -12.06
C PRO A 86 12.27 5.09 -12.59
N ALA A 87 12.75 6.21 -12.05
CA ALA A 87 12.38 7.55 -12.48
C ALA A 87 13.63 8.45 -12.62
N PRO A 88 13.53 9.58 -13.34
CA PRO A 88 14.63 10.52 -13.48
C PRO A 88 15.21 10.99 -12.15
N ARG A 89 16.55 11.01 -12.06
CA ARG A 89 17.30 11.46 -10.87
C ARG A 89 16.80 12.80 -10.27
N PRO A 90 16.55 13.86 -11.07
CA PRO A 90 16.11 15.13 -10.51
C PRO A 90 14.73 15.05 -9.84
N ILE A 91 13.80 14.29 -10.43
CA ILE A 91 12.44 14.09 -9.89
C ILE A 91 12.52 13.37 -8.54
N ILE A 92 13.31 12.31 -8.47
CA ILE A 92 13.51 11.57 -7.20
C ILE A 92 14.13 12.48 -6.14
N ALA A 93 15.18 13.23 -6.48
CA ALA A 93 15.84 14.13 -5.54
C ALA A 93 14.91 15.23 -5.00
N GLU A 94 14.08 15.81 -5.87
CA GLU A 94 13.10 16.82 -5.50
C GLU A 94 12.02 16.25 -4.56
N GLN A 95 11.44 15.10 -4.90
CA GLN A 95 10.43 14.45 -4.07
C GLN A 95 11.01 14.07 -2.69
N LEU A 96 12.23 13.52 -2.64
CA LEU A 96 12.91 13.17 -1.39
C LEU A 96 13.10 14.37 -0.46
N LYS A 97 13.36 15.55 -1.04
CA LYS A 97 13.49 16.82 -0.32
C LYS A 97 12.13 17.34 0.15
N MET A 98 11.13 17.32 -0.72
CA MET A 98 9.77 17.79 -0.41
C MET A 98 9.13 17.00 0.73
N MET A 99 9.33 15.69 0.72
CA MET A 99 8.75 14.73 1.68
C MET A 99 9.67 14.43 2.87
N ALA A 100 10.78 15.15 3.01
CA ALA A 100 11.67 14.99 4.15
C ALA A 100 10.97 15.37 5.47
N PRO A 101 11.36 14.75 6.60
CA PRO A 101 11.01 15.25 7.93
C PRO A 101 11.38 16.73 8.05
N LYS A 102 10.46 17.54 8.58
CA LYS A 102 10.64 18.99 8.72
C LYS A 102 11.13 19.38 10.12
N GLY A 103 11.04 18.48 11.09
CA GLY A 103 11.37 18.72 12.49
C GLY A 103 10.43 19.74 13.14
N ARG A 104 9.18 19.85 12.66
CA ARG A 104 8.20 20.84 13.14
C ARG A 104 7.07 20.21 13.96
N ILE A 105 7.17 18.92 14.24
CA ILE A 105 6.22 18.20 15.07
C ILE A 105 6.24 18.71 16.51
N ALA A 106 5.07 18.85 17.11
CA ALA A 106 4.90 19.30 18.48
C ALA A 106 4.19 18.22 19.29
N LYS A 107 4.56 18.12 20.57
CA LYS A 107 3.94 17.16 21.48
C LYS A 107 2.46 17.49 21.62
N THR A 108 1.61 16.49 21.39
CA THR A 108 0.16 16.67 21.37
C THR A 108 -0.48 15.57 22.18
N ALA A 109 -1.35 15.94 23.13
CA ALA A 109 -2.16 14.96 23.85
C ALA A 109 -3.18 14.34 22.89
N VAL A 110 -3.29 13.01 22.92
CA VAL A 110 -4.19 12.24 22.07
C VAL A 110 -5.09 11.36 22.91
N SER A 111 -6.26 11.03 22.37
CA SER A 111 -7.25 10.10 22.93
C SER A 111 -7.55 9.00 21.91
N PRO A 112 -7.83 7.77 22.36
CA PRO A 112 -8.15 6.69 21.45
C PRO A 112 -9.52 6.91 20.79
N PRO A 113 -9.69 6.49 19.53
CA PRO A 113 -8.67 5.92 18.66
C PRO A 113 -7.70 6.99 18.11
N VAL A 114 -6.42 6.64 17.97
CA VAL A 114 -5.42 7.50 17.32
C VAL A 114 -5.26 7.04 15.87
N VAL A 115 -5.64 7.90 14.92
CA VAL A 115 -5.56 7.61 13.48
C VAL A 115 -4.36 8.34 12.87
N ASN A 116 -3.41 7.56 12.35
CA ASN A 116 -2.26 8.06 11.60
C ASN A 116 -2.62 8.22 10.12
N MET A 117 -2.77 9.47 9.70
CA MET A 117 -3.01 9.86 8.30
C MET A 117 -1.74 9.97 7.47
N CYS A 118 -0.57 9.66 8.05
CA CYS A 118 0.70 9.64 7.34
C CYS A 118 0.97 11.01 6.68
N ALA A 119 1.37 11.02 5.41
CA ALA A 119 1.55 12.23 4.61
C ALA A 119 0.27 12.70 3.88
N PHE A 120 -0.92 12.36 4.38
CA PHE A 120 -2.22 12.76 3.81
C PHE A 120 -3.02 13.75 4.70
N PRO A 121 -2.47 14.92 5.09
CA PRO A 121 -3.18 15.88 5.94
C PRO A 121 -4.44 16.45 5.27
N MET A 122 -4.47 16.51 3.94
CA MET A 122 -5.61 16.99 3.17
C MET A 122 -6.87 16.10 3.31
N LEU A 123 -6.70 14.87 3.79
CA LEU A 123 -7.80 13.90 3.96
C LEU A 123 -8.27 13.77 5.41
N THR A 124 -7.75 14.59 6.33
CA THR A 124 -8.17 14.55 7.74
C THR A 124 -9.69 14.69 7.92
N GLY A 125 -10.38 15.40 7.02
CA GLY A 125 -11.84 15.49 7.00
C GLY A 125 -12.61 14.21 6.63
N SER A 126 -11.93 13.13 6.21
CA SER A 126 -12.53 11.80 6.05
C SER A 126 -12.60 11.02 7.36
N ILE A 127 -11.88 11.46 8.40
CA ILE A 127 -11.98 10.90 9.75
C ILE A 127 -13.12 11.63 10.47
N ARG A 128 -14.35 11.18 10.20
CA ARG A 128 -15.58 11.84 10.64
C ARG A 128 -16.68 10.84 10.96
N GLY A 129 -17.77 11.38 11.49
CA GLY A 129 -18.98 10.61 11.73
C GLY A 129 -18.86 9.61 12.87
N ARG A 130 -19.87 8.76 13.03
CA ARG A 130 -19.91 7.78 14.13
C ARG A 130 -18.78 6.77 14.05
N LEU A 131 -18.29 6.50 12.83
CA LEU A 131 -17.20 5.56 12.58
C LEU A 131 -15.92 5.96 13.33
N PHE A 132 -15.62 7.26 13.42
CA PHE A 132 -14.40 7.81 14.04
C PHE A 132 -14.69 8.79 15.18
N GLU A 133 -15.82 8.61 15.88
CA GLU A 133 -16.21 9.45 16.99
C GLU A 133 -15.11 9.54 18.06
N GLY A 134 -14.71 10.77 18.42
CA GLY A 134 -13.66 11.03 19.41
C GLY A 134 -12.22 10.76 18.94
N ALA A 135 -12.01 10.40 17.67
CA ALA A 135 -10.69 10.07 17.17
C ALA A 135 -9.70 11.24 17.26
N SER A 136 -8.50 10.96 17.75
CA SER A 136 -7.35 11.85 17.56
C SER A 136 -6.70 11.58 16.22
N VAL A 137 -6.42 12.63 15.45
CA VAL A 137 -5.85 12.51 14.11
C VAL A 137 -4.43 13.07 14.10
N ILE A 138 -3.46 12.26 13.70
CA ILE A 138 -2.06 12.67 13.54
C ILE A 138 -1.66 12.58 12.07
N SER A 139 -0.83 13.52 11.60
CA SER A 139 -0.34 13.55 10.23
C SER A 139 0.93 14.37 10.11
N GLY A 140 1.69 14.18 9.03
CA GLY A 140 2.84 15.02 8.68
C GLY A 140 4.03 14.22 8.16
N THR A 141 4.96 14.92 7.50
CA THR A 141 6.17 14.30 6.93
C THR A 141 7.13 13.78 8.00
N ASP A 142 7.04 14.30 9.24
CA ASP A 142 7.83 13.83 10.39
C ASP A 142 7.42 12.43 10.89
N ILE A 143 6.21 11.97 10.54
CA ILE A 143 5.69 10.63 10.86
C ILE A 143 5.28 9.84 9.60
N PHE A 144 5.85 10.22 8.45
CA PHE A 144 5.60 9.57 7.17
C PHE A 144 6.15 8.14 7.16
N CYS A 145 5.38 7.18 6.65
CA CYS A 145 5.79 5.77 6.58
C CYS A 145 6.90 5.48 5.56
N ASN A 146 7.18 6.41 4.63
CA ASN A 146 8.26 6.31 3.64
C ASN A 146 8.15 5.14 2.63
N ILE A 147 7.10 4.30 2.67
CA ILE A 147 6.94 3.13 1.80
C ILE A 147 6.91 3.48 0.31
N MET A 148 6.40 4.64 -0.08
CA MET A 148 6.38 5.05 -1.49
C MET A 148 7.75 5.02 -2.16
N TRP A 149 8.85 5.12 -1.39
CA TRP A 149 10.22 5.08 -1.91
C TRP A 149 10.63 3.72 -2.48
N LEU A 150 9.87 2.67 -2.17
CA LEU A 150 9.97 1.38 -2.86
C LEU A 150 9.71 1.51 -4.37
N HIS A 151 8.87 2.47 -4.78
CA HIS A 151 8.63 2.73 -6.20
C HIS A 151 9.80 3.39 -6.93
N PHE A 152 10.81 3.89 -6.19
CA PHE A 152 11.87 4.76 -6.71
C PHE A 152 13.29 4.25 -6.47
N ALA A 153 13.46 2.96 -6.10
CA ALA A 153 14.76 2.38 -5.78
C ALA A 153 15.50 3.14 -4.66
N LYS A 154 14.79 3.38 -3.55
CA LYS A 154 15.29 4.14 -2.40
C LYS A 154 15.01 3.43 -1.06
N ASN A 155 15.48 2.19 -0.94
CA ASN A 155 15.40 1.46 0.33
C ASN A 155 16.26 2.11 1.42
N SER A 156 17.42 2.67 1.07
CA SER A 156 18.29 3.37 2.03
C SER A 156 17.53 4.46 2.81
N VAL A 157 16.68 5.23 2.11
CA VAL A 157 15.85 6.29 2.69
C VAL A 157 14.80 5.71 3.64
N ILE A 158 14.21 4.56 3.30
CA ILE A 158 13.24 3.87 4.17
C ILE A 158 13.93 3.41 5.46
N ARG A 159 15.09 2.76 5.33
CA ARG A 159 15.86 2.27 6.49
C ARG A 159 16.31 3.40 7.40
N GLU A 160 16.63 4.57 6.84
CA GLU A 160 16.95 5.76 7.61
C GLU A 160 15.71 6.35 8.31
N ARG A 161 14.61 6.56 7.57
CA ARG A 161 13.50 7.41 8.03
C ARG A 161 12.39 6.68 8.77
N VAL A 162 12.19 5.38 8.56
CA VAL A 162 11.13 4.63 9.27
C VAL A 162 11.39 4.57 10.77
N PRO A 163 12.60 4.26 11.26
CA PRO A 163 12.90 4.33 12.69
C PRO A 163 12.65 5.73 13.28
N MET A 164 13.08 6.79 12.57
CA MET A 164 12.83 8.17 12.99
C MET A 164 11.33 8.50 13.10
N ALA A 165 10.51 8.03 12.14
CA ALA A 165 9.07 8.22 12.17
C ALA A 165 8.42 7.49 13.37
N ILE A 166 8.87 6.27 13.68
CA ILE A 166 8.43 5.50 14.84
C ILE A 166 8.80 6.22 16.15
N ASP A 167 10.04 6.69 16.27
CA ASP A 167 10.51 7.45 17.43
C ASP A 167 9.71 8.74 17.62
N ASN A 168 9.38 9.43 16.53
CA ASN A 168 8.54 10.61 16.57
C ASN A 168 7.11 10.28 17.03
N ILE A 169 6.50 9.21 16.49
CA ILE A 169 5.15 8.77 16.92
C ILE A 169 5.13 8.53 18.43
N MET A 170 6.13 7.81 18.94
CA MET A 170 6.24 7.53 20.37
C MET A 170 6.47 8.80 21.18
N SER A 171 7.45 9.61 20.79
CA SER A 171 7.89 10.77 21.59
C SER A 171 6.86 11.90 21.64
N PHE A 172 6.12 12.10 20.55
CA PHE A 172 5.21 13.25 20.42
C PHE A 172 3.74 12.92 20.68
N PHE A 173 3.34 11.64 20.63
CA PHE A 173 1.94 11.25 20.82
C PHE A 173 1.74 10.10 21.82
N LEU A 174 2.42 8.96 21.66
CA LEU A 174 2.00 7.74 22.35
C LEU A 174 2.60 7.53 23.74
N LYS A 175 3.88 7.88 23.96
CA LYS A 175 4.65 7.52 25.16
C LYS A 175 3.97 7.89 26.49
N ASP A 176 3.32 9.06 26.55
CA ASP A 176 2.68 9.58 27.77
C ASP A 176 1.15 9.45 27.74
N SER A 177 0.59 8.75 26.74
CA SER A 177 -0.86 8.67 26.53
C SER A 177 -1.52 7.40 27.09
N ASN A 178 -0.71 6.40 27.50
CA ASN A 178 -1.17 5.05 27.84
C ASN A 178 -1.97 4.36 26.70
N ILE A 179 -1.72 4.76 25.46
CA ILE A 179 -2.29 4.19 24.24
C ILE A 179 -1.22 3.34 23.56
N ASP A 180 -1.57 2.11 23.23
CA ASP A 180 -0.70 1.14 22.56
C ASP A 180 -1.19 0.80 21.13
N GLU A 181 -2.45 1.06 20.76
CA GLU A 181 -2.96 0.89 19.39
C GLU A 181 -2.81 2.17 18.55
N LEU A 182 -2.30 2.01 17.32
CA LEU A 182 -2.27 3.08 16.31
C LEU A 182 -2.99 2.63 15.03
N VAL A 183 -4.08 3.31 14.67
CA VAL A 183 -4.82 3.03 13.45
C VAL A 183 -4.08 3.61 12.24
N CYS A 184 -3.68 2.74 11.33
CA CYS A 184 -3.03 3.09 10.07
C CYS A 184 -4.11 3.34 9.01
N PHE A 185 -4.22 4.59 8.53
CA PHE A 185 -5.29 4.97 7.59
C PHE A 185 -5.21 4.26 6.23
N HIS A 186 -4.03 3.80 5.80
CA HIS A 186 -3.86 3.09 4.52
C HIS A 186 -2.95 1.86 4.67
N ASP A 187 -2.88 1.04 3.62
CA ASP A 187 -2.07 -0.19 3.59
C ASP A 187 -0.56 0.07 3.81
N GLU A 188 0.00 1.14 3.23
CA GLU A 188 1.45 1.42 3.31
C GLU A 188 1.95 1.64 4.74
N CYS A 189 1.35 2.51 5.56
CA CYS A 189 1.60 2.62 6.99
C CYS A 189 1.56 1.27 7.70
N TYR A 190 0.49 0.49 7.49
CA TYR A 190 0.34 -0.80 8.16
C TYR A 190 1.45 -1.77 7.72
N GLY A 191 1.72 -1.85 6.42
CA GLY A 191 2.81 -2.64 5.83
C GLY A 191 4.20 -2.17 6.26
N ALA A 192 4.39 -0.88 6.54
CA ALA A 192 5.64 -0.34 7.10
C ALA A 192 5.92 -0.92 8.48
N TYR A 193 4.92 -0.89 9.36
CA TYR A 193 5.03 -1.31 10.75
C TYR A 193 4.84 -2.81 10.97
N THR A 194 4.58 -3.59 9.90
CA THR A 194 4.41 -5.04 9.97
C THR A 194 5.40 -5.74 9.04
N THR A 195 5.09 -5.81 7.75
CA THR A 195 5.86 -6.55 6.74
C THR A 195 7.26 -5.99 6.53
N LEU A 196 7.40 -4.67 6.34
CA LEU A 196 8.70 -4.06 6.12
C LEU A 196 9.54 -4.03 7.40
N ALA A 197 8.96 -3.60 8.53
CA ALA A 197 9.66 -3.58 9.80
C ALA A 197 10.25 -4.96 10.14
N LYS A 198 9.45 -6.03 10.00
CA LYS A 198 9.92 -7.41 10.15
C LYS A 198 11.04 -7.77 9.18
N ALA A 199 10.92 -7.38 7.91
CA ALA A 199 11.93 -7.68 6.89
C ALA A 199 13.27 -6.99 7.14
N TYR A 200 13.30 -5.87 7.87
CA TYR A 200 14.54 -5.13 8.16
C TYR A 200 14.94 -5.15 9.65
N GLY A 201 14.24 -5.91 10.49
CA GLY A 201 14.52 -5.97 11.93
C GLY A 201 14.30 -4.63 12.65
N ILE A 202 13.31 -3.85 12.20
CA ILE A 202 12.94 -2.57 12.83
C ILE A 202 11.90 -2.86 13.92
N ASP A 203 12.16 -2.36 15.13
CA ASP A 203 11.24 -2.49 16.26
C ASP A 203 10.06 -1.51 16.14
N VAL A 204 8.85 -2.00 16.40
CA VAL A 204 7.61 -1.21 16.43
C VAL A 204 7.01 -1.30 17.84
N PRO A 205 7.16 -0.27 18.68
CA PRO A 205 6.79 -0.29 20.11
C PRO A 205 5.30 0.02 20.38
N PHE A 206 4.45 -0.17 19.38
CA PHE A 206 3.00 -0.02 19.45
C PHE A 206 2.36 -1.11 18.57
N ARG A 207 1.07 -1.39 18.78
CA ARG A 207 0.29 -2.30 17.95
C ARG A 207 -0.28 -1.52 16.75
N PRO A 208 0.25 -1.71 15.53
CA PRO A 208 -0.39 -1.15 14.34
C PRO A 208 -1.74 -1.86 14.12
N VAL A 209 -2.77 -1.09 13.81
CA VAL A 209 -4.12 -1.57 13.46
C VAL A 209 -4.43 -1.12 12.05
N HIS A 210 -4.76 -2.04 11.14
CA HIS A 210 -5.16 -1.65 9.78
C HIS A 210 -6.53 -0.94 9.81
N LEU A 211 -6.75 0.04 8.94
CA LEU A 211 -8.03 0.76 8.85
C LEU A 211 -9.23 -0.21 8.75
N PHE A 212 -9.12 -1.27 7.97
CA PHE A 212 -10.19 -2.27 7.84
C PHE A 212 -10.46 -3.02 9.13
N GLU A 213 -9.44 -3.39 9.91
CA GLU A 213 -9.66 -4.02 11.21
C GLU A 213 -10.41 -3.08 12.16
N TYR A 214 -10.03 -1.80 12.18
CA TYR A 214 -10.72 -0.79 12.95
C TYR A 214 -12.19 -0.65 12.52
N ILE A 215 -12.44 -0.47 11.22
CA ILE A 215 -13.80 -0.33 10.66
C ILE A 215 -14.64 -1.57 10.95
N ASN A 216 -14.09 -2.77 10.75
CA ASN A 216 -14.82 -4.02 10.94
C ASN A 216 -15.29 -4.17 12.39
N ARG A 217 -14.43 -3.85 13.38
CA ARG A 217 -14.78 -3.82 14.81
C ARG A 217 -15.86 -2.80 15.12
N ARG A 218 -15.73 -1.57 14.58
CA ARG A 218 -16.72 -0.49 14.81
C ARG A 218 -18.09 -0.81 14.22
N LEU A 219 -18.15 -1.54 13.11
CA LEU A 219 -19.40 -1.97 12.52
C LEU A 219 -20.13 -3.01 13.37
N ASP A 220 -19.43 -3.82 14.17
CA ASP A 220 -20.08 -4.74 15.11
C ASP A 220 -20.87 -3.99 16.18
N ASP A 221 -20.31 -2.89 16.71
CA ASP A 221 -20.98 -2.02 17.68
C ASP A 221 -22.18 -1.24 17.10
N MET A 222 -22.27 -1.16 15.77
CA MET A 222 -23.25 -0.35 15.05
C MET A 222 -24.16 -1.16 14.13
N ALA A 223 -24.22 -2.49 14.31
CA ALA A 223 -24.93 -3.38 13.42
C ALA A 223 -26.39 -2.94 13.15
N ASP A 224 -27.10 -2.47 14.18
CA ASP A 224 -28.49 -2.00 14.09
C ASP A 224 -28.67 -0.68 13.32
N ALA A 225 -27.59 0.08 13.12
CA ALA A 225 -27.63 1.35 12.38
C ALA A 225 -27.34 1.19 10.88
N ILE A 226 -26.88 0.01 10.45
CA ILE A 226 -26.47 -0.23 9.07
C ILE A 226 -27.70 -0.27 8.15
N LYS A 227 -27.66 0.59 7.14
CA LYS A 227 -28.54 0.62 5.97
C LYS A 227 -27.78 -0.03 4.80
N PRO A 228 -28.18 -1.24 4.37
CA PRO A 228 -27.47 -1.95 3.32
C PRO A 228 -27.37 -1.15 2.01
N ILE A 229 -26.17 -1.08 1.44
CA ILE A 229 -25.89 -0.37 0.19
C ILE A 229 -26.62 -1.01 -0.99
N ASN A 230 -26.62 -2.36 -1.06
CA ASN A 230 -27.26 -3.16 -2.13
C ASN A 230 -26.84 -2.76 -3.55
N GLN A 231 -25.58 -2.33 -3.73
CA GLN A 231 -25.03 -1.97 -5.03
C GLN A 231 -23.82 -2.84 -5.38
N VAL A 232 -23.62 -3.04 -6.67
CA VAL A 232 -22.40 -3.65 -7.21
C VAL A 232 -21.26 -2.64 -7.10
N ILE A 233 -20.15 -3.10 -6.53
CA ILE A 233 -18.93 -2.31 -6.38
C ILE A 233 -17.78 -2.99 -7.10
N ALA A 234 -16.82 -2.18 -7.55
CA ALA A 234 -15.51 -2.64 -7.94
C ALA A 234 -14.47 -2.07 -6.97
N TYR A 235 -13.81 -2.94 -6.21
CA TYR A 235 -12.71 -2.50 -5.36
C TYR A 235 -11.42 -2.38 -6.19
N GLN A 236 -10.85 -1.18 -6.22
CA GLN A 236 -9.53 -0.93 -6.77
C GLN A 236 -8.47 -1.29 -5.73
N ARG A 237 -8.10 -2.58 -5.67
CA ARG A 237 -7.07 -3.09 -4.76
C ARG A 237 -5.72 -2.42 -5.09
N PRO A 238 -5.13 -1.64 -4.16
CA PRO A 238 -3.91 -0.90 -4.45
C PRO A 238 -2.67 -1.81 -4.39
N CYS A 239 -1.59 -1.40 -5.07
CA CYS A 239 -0.29 -2.10 -5.03
C CYS A 239 0.22 -2.30 -3.59
N SER A 240 -0.01 -1.32 -2.71
CA SER A 240 0.38 -1.36 -1.30
C SER A 240 -0.24 -2.52 -0.52
N ASN A 241 -1.44 -2.96 -0.87
CA ASN A 241 -2.09 -4.09 -0.22
C ASN A 241 -1.33 -5.41 -0.44
N ARG A 242 -0.45 -5.51 -1.44
CA ARG A 242 0.43 -6.67 -1.67
C ARG A 242 1.42 -6.90 -0.51
N LEU A 243 1.67 -5.87 0.31
CA LEU A 243 2.47 -6.01 1.53
C LEU A 243 1.69 -6.66 2.68
N VAL A 244 0.36 -6.58 2.65
CA VAL A 244 -0.56 -7.00 3.73
C VAL A 244 -1.82 -7.66 3.16
N PRO A 245 -1.66 -8.69 2.30
CA PRO A 245 -2.75 -9.27 1.50
C PRO A 245 -3.87 -9.87 2.36
N GLU A 246 -3.59 -10.27 3.60
CA GLU A 246 -4.54 -10.81 4.56
C GLU A 246 -5.68 -9.83 4.89
N THR A 247 -5.45 -8.53 4.75
CA THR A 247 -6.47 -7.49 5.03
C THR A 247 -7.61 -7.50 4.00
N ASP A 248 -7.42 -8.09 2.82
CA ASP A 248 -8.45 -8.20 1.77
C ASP A 248 -9.62 -9.11 2.22
N ALA A 249 -9.36 -10.08 3.11
CA ALA A 249 -10.41 -10.89 3.73
C ALA A 249 -11.25 -10.08 4.74
N VAL A 250 -10.62 -9.18 5.50
CA VAL A 250 -11.32 -8.26 6.42
C VAL A 250 -12.20 -7.30 5.64
N LEU A 251 -11.75 -6.85 4.46
CA LEU A 251 -12.54 -6.03 3.56
C LEU A 251 -13.81 -6.74 3.09
N ASP A 252 -13.75 -8.04 2.81
CA ASP A 252 -14.94 -8.82 2.43
C ASP A 252 -15.96 -8.88 3.57
N GLU A 253 -15.52 -8.95 4.84
CA GLU A 253 -16.41 -8.87 5.99
C GLU A 253 -17.09 -7.51 6.10
N ILE A 254 -16.35 -6.42 5.86
CA ILE A 254 -16.92 -5.06 5.82
C ILE A 254 -17.99 -4.98 4.73
N PHE A 255 -17.68 -5.40 3.50
CA PHE A 255 -18.64 -5.36 2.40
C PHE A 255 -19.88 -6.20 2.67
N LYS A 256 -19.71 -7.39 3.29
CA LYS A 256 -20.82 -8.22 3.74
C LYS A 256 -21.70 -7.49 4.77
N LYS A 257 -21.09 -6.86 5.79
CA LYS A 257 -21.80 -6.11 6.84
C LYS A 257 -22.63 -4.97 6.26
N ILE A 258 -22.05 -4.19 5.34
CA ILE A 258 -22.73 -3.03 4.73
C ILE A 258 -23.61 -3.39 3.53
N GLY A 259 -23.73 -4.67 3.17
CA GLY A 259 -24.53 -5.13 2.02
C GLY A 259 -24.02 -4.65 0.65
N ALA A 260 -22.72 -4.39 0.51
CA ALA A 260 -22.09 -4.09 -0.77
C ALA A 260 -21.76 -5.39 -1.53
N ILE A 261 -21.98 -5.40 -2.85
CA ILE A 261 -21.77 -6.58 -3.70
C ILE A 261 -20.44 -6.41 -4.44
N ARG A 262 -19.34 -6.97 -3.91
CA ARG A 262 -18.05 -7.09 -4.61
C ARG A 262 -18.15 -8.18 -5.68
N ALA A 263 -18.60 -7.82 -6.88
CA ALA A 263 -18.79 -8.79 -7.95
C ALA A 263 -17.44 -9.35 -8.46
N PRO A 264 -17.39 -10.64 -8.85
CA PRO A 264 -16.20 -11.19 -9.49
C PRO A 264 -15.86 -10.41 -10.76
N ARG A 265 -14.60 -9.98 -10.89
CA ARG A 265 -14.07 -9.28 -12.07
C ARG A 265 -12.66 -9.76 -12.39
N LYS A 266 -12.17 -9.43 -13.59
CA LYS A 266 -10.87 -9.92 -14.05
C LYS A 266 -9.73 -9.34 -13.23
N TYR A 267 -9.73 -8.03 -12.96
CA TYR A 267 -8.60 -7.33 -12.35
C TYR A 267 -8.80 -7.04 -10.85
N ASP A 268 -9.17 -8.07 -10.08
CA ASP A 268 -9.29 -8.01 -8.62
C ASP A 268 -8.37 -9.04 -7.93
N ARG A 269 -8.30 -8.99 -6.60
CA ARG A 269 -7.55 -9.95 -5.77
C ARG A 269 -6.09 -10.02 -6.20
N GLN A 270 -5.58 -11.22 -6.44
CA GLN A 270 -4.22 -11.42 -6.91
C GLN A 270 -3.98 -10.91 -8.32
N ASN A 271 -5.01 -10.67 -9.14
CA ASN A 271 -4.87 -10.16 -10.50
C ASN A 271 -5.07 -8.63 -10.60
N ALA A 272 -5.11 -7.92 -9.47
CA ALA A 272 -5.32 -6.47 -9.43
C ALA A 272 -4.23 -5.69 -10.18
N LEU A 273 -4.66 -4.71 -11.00
CA LEU A 273 -3.79 -3.82 -11.77
C LEU A 273 -3.46 -2.52 -11.00
N CYS A 274 -2.30 -1.94 -11.33
CA CYS A 274 -1.92 -0.60 -10.89
C CYS A 274 -2.92 0.47 -11.38
N CYS A 275 -3.14 1.52 -10.58
CA CYS A 275 -4.00 2.66 -10.94
C CYS A 275 -3.41 3.56 -12.05
N GLY A 276 -2.17 3.32 -12.49
CA GLY A 276 -1.47 4.14 -13.48
C GLY A 276 -0.50 5.19 -12.90
N GLY A 277 -0.58 5.51 -11.61
CA GLY A 277 0.20 6.60 -11.02
C GLY A 277 1.71 6.33 -10.96
N VAL A 278 2.11 5.09 -10.69
CA VAL A 278 3.53 4.67 -10.68
C VAL A 278 4.14 4.70 -12.10
N PRO A 279 3.53 4.09 -13.14
CA PRO A 279 4.08 4.20 -14.49
C PRO A 279 4.16 5.65 -14.98
N ARG A 280 3.20 6.53 -14.63
CA ARG A 280 3.33 7.99 -14.88
C ARG A 280 4.57 8.58 -14.24
N ALA A 281 4.82 8.28 -12.96
CA ALA A 281 6.01 8.74 -12.25
C ALA A 281 7.32 8.21 -12.87
N HIS A 282 7.26 7.06 -13.53
CA HIS A 282 8.36 6.45 -14.30
C HIS A 282 8.44 6.94 -15.76
N GLN A 283 7.64 7.94 -16.16
CA GLN A 283 7.54 8.46 -17.53
C GLN A 283 7.09 7.40 -18.57
N ARG A 284 6.29 6.43 -18.14
CA ARG A 284 5.69 5.37 -18.97
C ARG A 284 4.22 5.69 -19.24
N ASP A 285 3.99 6.81 -19.91
CA ASP A 285 2.65 7.38 -20.06
C ASP A 285 1.67 6.45 -20.79
N GLU A 286 2.00 5.99 -21.99
CA GLU A 286 1.13 5.10 -22.76
C GLU A 286 0.75 3.82 -21.98
N TYR A 287 1.67 3.32 -21.16
CA TYR A 287 1.42 2.15 -20.33
C TYR A 287 0.49 2.45 -19.14
N ALA A 288 0.58 3.65 -18.57
CA ALA A 288 -0.35 4.10 -17.54
C ALA A 288 -1.78 4.22 -18.11
N ASP A 289 -1.92 4.77 -19.32
CA ASP A 289 -3.21 4.87 -20.02
C ASP A 289 -3.81 3.49 -20.31
N GLU A 290 -2.99 2.54 -20.78
CA GLU A 290 -3.42 1.17 -21.03
C GLU A 290 -3.94 0.48 -19.77
N LEU A 291 -3.23 0.62 -18.64
CA LEU A 291 -3.63 0.05 -17.35
C LEU A 291 -4.94 0.66 -16.86
N LEU A 292 -5.07 1.99 -16.96
CA LEU A 292 -6.26 2.73 -16.56
C LEU A 292 -7.49 2.26 -17.34
N GLU A 293 -7.41 2.22 -18.66
CA GLU A 293 -8.52 1.79 -19.52
C GLU A 293 -8.93 0.34 -19.25
N LYS A 294 -7.97 -0.58 -19.14
CA LYS A 294 -8.25 -1.98 -18.80
C LYS A 294 -8.98 -2.12 -17.48
N ASN A 295 -8.58 -1.32 -16.50
CA ASN A 295 -9.14 -1.39 -15.17
C ASN A 295 -10.57 -0.84 -15.14
N ILE A 296 -10.79 0.36 -15.70
CA ILE A 296 -12.13 0.96 -15.76
C ILE A 296 -13.08 0.11 -16.61
N GLN A 297 -12.63 -0.42 -17.75
CA GLN A 297 -13.47 -1.26 -18.59
C GLN A 297 -13.92 -2.54 -17.87
N ASP A 298 -13.02 -3.20 -17.11
CA ASP A 298 -13.37 -4.36 -16.28
C ASP A 298 -14.41 -4.01 -15.19
N MET A 299 -14.35 -2.80 -14.62
CA MET A 299 -15.36 -2.32 -13.67
C MET A 299 -16.73 -2.07 -14.33
N LEU A 300 -16.73 -1.53 -15.55
CA LEU A 300 -17.94 -1.29 -16.33
C LEU A 300 -18.61 -2.59 -16.78
N ASP A 301 -17.82 -3.60 -17.16
CA ASP A 301 -18.31 -4.90 -17.64
C ASP A 301 -19.13 -5.63 -16.56
N ILE A 302 -18.77 -5.46 -15.28
CA ILE A 302 -19.53 -5.99 -14.14
C ILE A 302 -20.65 -5.06 -13.67
N LYS A 303 -20.89 -3.94 -14.35
CA LYS A 303 -21.89 -2.93 -14.03
C LYS A 303 -21.73 -2.37 -12.60
N ALA A 304 -20.49 -2.15 -12.18
CA ALA A 304 -20.22 -1.52 -10.89
C ALA A 304 -20.77 -0.09 -10.87
N VAL A 305 -21.41 0.27 -9.75
CA VAL A 305 -21.89 1.63 -9.48
C VAL A 305 -20.80 2.44 -8.80
N TYR A 306 -20.02 1.80 -7.93
CA TYR A 306 -18.92 2.43 -7.21
C TYR A 306 -17.57 1.82 -7.62
N CYS A 307 -16.58 2.69 -7.82
CA CYS A 307 -15.17 2.29 -7.74
C CYS A 307 -14.66 2.64 -6.34
N VAL A 308 -14.37 1.60 -5.55
CA VAL A 308 -14.05 1.73 -4.14
C VAL A 308 -12.53 1.69 -3.95
N PHE A 309 -12.00 2.63 -3.17
CA PHE A 309 -10.56 2.80 -2.94
C PHE A 309 -10.21 2.71 -1.45
N ASN A 310 -9.09 2.06 -1.13
CA ASN A 310 -8.43 2.23 0.17
C ASN A 310 -7.25 3.21 0.08
N CYS A 311 -6.53 3.19 -1.03
CA CYS A 311 -5.39 4.05 -1.26
C CYS A 311 -5.86 5.42 -1.78
N PRO A 312 -5.63 6.52 -1.05
CA PRO A 312 -6.05 7.83 -1.51
C PRO A 312 -5.28 8.30 -2.75
N PHE A 313 -4.04 7.85 -2.92
CA PHE A 313 -3.27 8.12 -4.13
C PHE A 313 -3.88 7.44 -5.36
N CYS A 314 -4.41 6.21 -5.23
CA CYS A 314 -5.15 5.57 -6.32
C CYS A 314 -6.40 6.39 -6.68
N MET A 315 -7.19 6.82 -5.70
CA MET A 315 -8.37 7.66 -5.95
C MET A 315 -7.99 9.00 -6.60
N ALA A 316 -6.92 9.66 -6.14
CA ALA A 316 -6.43 10.89 -6.74
C ALA A 316 -5.89 10.71 -8.17
N THR A 317 -5.42 9.50 -8.51
CA THR A 317 -4.87 9.19 -9.83
C THR A 317 -5.94 8.93 -10.88
N MET A 318 -6.98 8.16 -10.54
CA MET A 318 -7.96 7.68 -11.53
C MET A 318 -9.41 8.06 -11.21
N GLY A 319 -9.66 8.78 -10.11
CA GLY A 319 -11.01 9.08 -9.65
C GLY A 319 -11.79 9.95 -10.62
N GLN A 320 -11.12 10.88 -11.33
CA GLN A 320 -11.78 11.73 -12.31
C GLN A 320 -12.26 10.91 -13.51
N GLU A 321 -11.39 10.08 -14.09
CA GLU A 321 -11.71 9.25 -15.25
C GLU A 321 -12.78 8.20 -14.93
N VAL A 322 -12.72 7.63 -13.71
CA VAL A 322 -13.78 6.77 -13.16
C VAL A 322 -15.13 7.51 -13.14
N ALA A 323 -15.17 8.75 -12.67
CA ALA A 323 -16.38 9.57 -12.61
C ALA A 323 -16.92 9.93 -14.00
N GLU A 324 -16.03 10.32 -14.93
CA GLU A 324 -16.39 10.63 -16.31
C GLU A 324 -16.98 9.42 -17.06
N ARG A 325 -16.60 8.20 -16.65
CA ARG A 325 -17.14 6.93 -17.18
C ARG A 325 -18.39 6.44 -16.44
N GLY A 326 -18.92 7.23 -15.50
CA GLY A 326 -20.21 7.00 -14.87
C GLY A 326 -20.18 6.13 -13.61
N LEU A 327 -19.01 5.83 -13.05
CA LEU A 327 -18.88 5.20 -11.74
C LEU A 327 -18.65 6.25 -10.66
N MET A 328 -19.12 6.02 -9.43
CA MET A 328 -18.82 6.90 -8.30
C MET A 328 -17.48 6.49 -7.64
N PRO A 329 -16.41 7.31 -7.72
CA PRO A 329 -15.19 7.05 -6.95
C PRO A 329 -15.44 7.32 -5.47
N ILE A 330 -15.10 6.38 -4.59
CA ILE A 330 -15.37 6.50 -3.15
C ILE A 330 -14.31 5.78 -2.31
N LEU A 331 -13.94 6.34 -1.14
CA LEU A 331 -13.11 5.62 -0.18
C LEU A 331 -13.92 4.54 0.55
N VAL A 332 -13.28 3.46 0.99
CA VAL A 332 -13.94 2.41 1.80
C VAL A 332 -14.61 3.03 3.03
N SER A 333 -13.94 3.95 3.74
CA SER A 333 -14.50 4.63 4.91
C SER A 333 -15.75 5.45 4.58
N ASP A 334 -15.76 6.13 3.43
CA ASP A 334 -16.92 6.94 3.00
C ASP A 334 -18.09 6.06 2.55
N LEU A 335 -17.82 4.92 1.90
CA LEU A 335 -18.87 3.95 1.56
C LEU A 335 -19.50 3.37 2.83
N VAL A 336 -18.70 3.13 3.87
CA VAL A 336 -19.20 2.68 5.18
C VAL A 336 -20.04 3.76 5.87
N LEU A 337 -19.62 5.03 5.83
CA LEU A 337 -20.42 6.15 6.36
C LEU A 337 -21.77 6.27 5.62
N ALA A 338 -21.79 6.13 4.30
CA ALA A 338 -23.01 6.10 3.52
C ALA A 338 -23.96 4.96 3.97
N ALA A 339 -23.40 3.79 4.30
CA ALA A 339 -24.16 2.67 4.86
C ALA A 339 -24.66 2.95 6.28
N LEU A 340 -24.02 3.84 7.04
CA LEU A 340 -24.52 4.31 8.34
C LEU A 340 -25.55 5.45 8.21
N GLY A 341 -25.83 5.90 6.97
CA GLY A 341 -26.79 6.95 6.68
C GLY A 341 -26.24 8.37 6.88
N GLU A 342 -24.92 8.53 6.80
CA GLU A 342 -24.18 9.80 6.83
C GLU A 342 -23.66 10.16 5.42
#